data_AF-A0A2H0TLD9-F1
#
_entry.id   AF-A0A2H0TLD9-F1
#
_cell.length_a   1.000
_cell.length_b   1.000
_cell.length_c   1.000
_cell.angle_alpha   90.00
_cell.angle_beta   90.00
_cell.angle_gamma   90.00
#
_symmetry.space_group_name_H-M   'P 1'
#
loop_
_entity.id
_entity.type
_entity.pdbx_description
1 polymer ?
#
loop_
_entity_poly.entity_id
_entity_poly.type
_entity_poly.pdbx_seq_one_letter_code
_entity_poly.pdbx_strand_id
1 'polypeptide(L)' 'MNPFSNKFLIFAWLIGFAAFFAALYLPVFQTLLKTVPLGLSDWLILIGLGIIEIILIEATKWYFIAKKPLEAPEK' A
#
# COMPACT_ATOMS: atom_id res chain seq x y z
N MET A 1 -18.02 -0.51 2.69
CA MET A 1 -16.91 0.26 3.30
C MET A 1 -16.44 1.31 2.28
N ASN A 2 -16.32 2.58 2.67
CA ASN A 2 -15.75 3.63 1.82
C ASN A 2 -14.28 3.85 2.21
N PRO A 3 -13.30 3.46 1.38
CA PRO A 3 -11.88 3.60 1.71
C PRO A 3 -11.43 5.07 1.81
N PHE A 4 -12.16 6.01 1.22
CA PHE A 4 -11.85 7.44 1.23
C PHE A 4 -12.53 8.22 2.36
N SER A 5 -13.25 7.53 3.26
CA SER A 5 -13.93 8.19 4.38
C SER A 5 -12.96 8.70 5.45
N ASN A 6 -11.81 8.03 5.62
CA ASN A 6 -10.81 8.42 6.61
C ASN A 6 -9.79 9.40 5.99
N LYS A 7 -10.07 10.70 6.17
CA LYS A 7 -9.21 11.79 5.65
C LYS A 7 -7.80 11.77 6.25
N PHE A 8 -7.65 11.38 7.52
CA PHE A 8 -6.34 11.26 8.16
C PHE A 8 -5.49 10.16 7.51
N LEU A 9 -6.10 9.00 7.24
CA LEU A 9 -5.43 7.90 6.57
C LEU A 9 -4.95 8.30 5.17
N ILE A 10 -5.83 8.96 4.40
CA ILE A 10 -5.49 9.45 3.05
C ILE A 10 -4.33 10.45 3.13
N PHE A 11 -4.38 11.40 4.07
CA PHE A 11 -3.32 12.40 4.22
C PHE A 11 -1.98 11.78 4.62
N ALA A 12 -1.98 10.84 5.57
CA ALA A 12 -0.78 10.11 5.96
C ALA A 12 -0.19 9.32 4.78
N TRP A 13 -1.04 8.66 4.00
CA TRP A 13 -0.63 7.94 2.79
C TRP A 13 0.00 8.89 1.76
N LEU A 14 -0.62 10.05 1.50
CA LEU A 14 -0.10 11.04 0.56
C LEU A 14 1.26 11.59 0.98
N ILE A 15 1.46 11.87 2.28
CA ILE A 15 2.76 12.33 2.79
C ILE A 15 3.82 11.24 2.61
N GLY A 16 3.51 10.00 2.99
CA GLY A 16 4.43 8.88 2.82
C GLY A 16 4.80 8.65 1.35
N PHE A 17 3.81 8.75 0.47
CA PHE A 17 4.01 8.65 -0.97
C PHE A 17 4.89 9.79 -1.50
N ALA A 18 4.63 11.04 -1.12
CA ALA A 18 5.46 12.18 -1.52
C ALA A 18 6.90 12.05 -1.01
N ALA A 19 7.09 11.60 0.23
CA ALA A 19 8.41 11.35 0.81
C ALA A 19 9.16 10.24 0.07
N PHE A 20 8.47 9.16 -0.33
CA PHE A 20 9.04 8.10 -1.16
C PHE A 20 9.53 8.62 -2.52
N PHE A 21 8.73 9.42 -3.21
CA PHE A 21 9.16 10.05 -4.48
C PHE A 21 10.32 11.02 -4.27
N ALA A 22 10.31 11.80 -3.19
CA ALA A 22 11.42 12.68 -2.84
C ALA A 22 12.72 11.86 -2.63
N ALA A 23 12.64 10.73 -1.93
CA ALA A 23 13.78 9.85 -1.69
C ALA A 23 14.35 9.24 -2.98
N LEU A 24 13.51 8.99 -3.98
CA LEU A 24 13.92 8.37 -5.25
C LEU A 24 14.38 9.36 -6.32
N TYR A 25 13.92 10.61 -6.29
CA TYR A 25 14.12 11.54 -7.42
C TYR A 25 14.80 12.86 -7.05
N LEU A 26 14.89 13.25 -5.77
CA LEU A 26 15.67 14.42 -5.39
C LEU A 26 17.16 14.05 -5.22
N PRO A 27 18.09 14.76 -5.88
CA PRO A 27 19.52 14.42 -5.85
C PRO A 27 20.14 14.39 -4.44
N VAL A 28 19.68 15.29 -3.56
CA VAL A 28 20.13 15.35 -2.16
C VAL A 28 19.83 14.03 -1.44
N PHE A 29 18.60 13.53 -1.60
CA PHE A 29 18.18 12.29 -0.96
C PHE A 29 18.76 11.05 -1.65
N GLN A 30 18.92 11.04 -2.98
CA GLN A 30 19.62 9.96 -3.67
C GLN A 30 21.05 9.78 -3.15
N THR A 31 21.77 10.89 -2.95
CA THR A 31 23.15 10.87 -2.45
C THR A 31 23.23 10.42 -0.99
N LEU A 32 22.27 10.89 -0.17
CA LEU A 32 22.20 10.59 1.26
C LEU A 32 21.77 9.13 1.51
N LEU A 33 20.71 8.68 0.83
CA LEU A 33 20.09 7.36 1.00
C LEU A 33 20.69 6.29 0.09
N LYS A 34 21.61 6.68 -0.81
CA LYS A 34 22.25 5.79 -1.79
C LYS A 34 21.25 5.08 -2.70
N THR A 35 20.27 5.83 -3.19
CA THR A 35 19.25 5.34 -4.12
C THR A 35 19.57 5.75 -5.55
N VAL A 36 18.97 5.04 -6.50
CA VAL A 36 18.99 5.34 -7.93
C VAL A 36 17.55 5.48 -8.42
N PRO A 37 17.29 6.29 -9.47
CA PRO A 37 15.95 6.40 -10.02
C PRO A 37 15.53 5.06 -10.65
N LEU A 38 14.29 4.65 -10.38
CA LEU A 38 13.77 3.38 -10.89
C LEU A 38 13.44 3.48 -12.38
N GLY A 39 13.86 2.47 -13.13
CA GLY A 39 13.46 2.28 -14.52
C GLY A 39 12.05 1.70 -14.64
N LEU A 40 11.51 1.70 -15.86
CA LEU A 40 10.18 1.15 -16.13
C LEU A 40 10.05 -0.33 -15.75
N SER A 41 11.10 -1.13 -15.96
CA SER A 41 11.13 -2.54 -15.56
C SER A 41 10.99 -2.71 -14.05
N ASP A 42 11.71 -1.89 -13.27
CA ASP A 42 11.69 -1.96 -11.81
C ASP A 42 10.30 -1.61 -11.26
N TRP A 43 9.67 -0.60 -11.87
CA TRP A 43 8.28 -0.24 -11.57
C TRP A 43 7.29 -1.38 -11.84
N LEU A 44 7.44 -2.08 -12.97
CA LEU A 44 6.60 -3.23 -13.28
C LEU A 44 6.76 -4.36 -12.25
N ILE A 45 7.98 -4.62 -11.80
CA ILE A 45 8.24 -5.62 -10.75
C ILE A 45 7.57 -5.21 -9.43
N LEU A 46 7.72 -3.94 -9.02
CA LEU A 46 7.10 -3.44 -7.78
C LEU A 46 5.58 -3.50 -7.81
N ILE A 47 4.96 -3.08 -8.91
CA ILE A 47 3.50 -3.12 -9.07
C ILE A 47 3.01 -4.57 -9.08
N GLY A 48 3.71 -5.45 -9.81
CA GLY A 48 3.40 -6.88 -9.84
C GLY A 48 3.45 -7.52 -8.45
N LEU A 49 4.50 -7.21 -7.68
CA LEU A 49 4.64 -7.69 -6.30
C LEU A 49 3.51 -7.17 -5.40
N GLY A 50 3.16 -5.88 -5.53
CA GLY A 50 2.05 -5.28 -4.77
C GLY A 50 0.69 -5.92 -5.08
N ILE A 51 0.42 -6.25 -6.35
CA ILE A 51 -0.80 -6.96 -6.73
C ILE A 51 -0.84 -8.37 -6.11
N ILE A 52 0.30 -9.09 -6.16
CA ILE A 52 0.40 -10.43 -5.55
C ILE A 52 0.14 -10.35 -4.04
N GLU A 53 0.69 -9.36 -3.36
CA GLU A 53 0.49 -9.16 -1.92
C GLU A 53 -0.98 -8.97 -1.56
N ILE A 54 -1.70 -8.11 -2.30
CA ILE A 54 -3.14 -7.88 -2.10
C ILE A 54 -3.93 -9.18 -2.31
N ILE A 55 -3.60 -9.94 -3.36
CA ILE A 55 -4.26 -11.22 -3.66
C ILE A 55 -4.05 -12.21 -2.50
N LEU A 56 -2.82 -12.31 -1.99
CA LEU A 56 -2.51 -13.21 -0.87
C LEU A 56 -3.22 -12.80 0.42
N ILE A 57 -3.31 -11.50 0.71
CA ILE A 57 -4.08 -10.99 1.84
C ILE A 57 -5.56 -11.36 1.70
N GLU A 58 -6.15 -11.13 0.54
CA GLU A 58 -7.56 -11.45 0.31
C GLU A 58 -7.81 -12.96 0.43
N ALA A 59 -6.95 -13.79 -0.19
CA ALA A 59 -7.02 -15.24 -0.09
C ALA A 59 -6.92 -15.72 1.37
N THR A 60 -6.03 -15.12 2.17
CA THR A 60 -5.86 -15.46 3.58
C THR A 60 -7.11 -15.08 4.39
N LYS A 61 -7.68 -13.89 4.18
CA LYS A 61 -8.95 -13.49 4.82
C LYS A 61 -10.08 -14.42 4.44
N TRP A 62 -10.15 -14.85 3.18
CA TRP A 62 -11.16 -15.81 2.72
C TRP A 62 -11.00 -17.16 3.41
N TYR A 63 -9.77 -17.65 3.51
CA TYR A 63 -9.50 -18.94 4.12
C TYR A 63 -9.76 -18.96 5.64
N PHE A 64 -9.36 -17.91 6.37
CA PHE A 64 -9.41 -17.88 7.84
C PHE A 64 -10.58 -17.10 8.45
N ILE A 65 -11.11 -16.06 7.77
CA ILE A 65 -12.04 -15.08 8.36
C ILE A 65 -13.46 -15.16 7.76
N ALA A 66 -13.65 -15.77 6.58
CA ALA A 66 -14.95 -15.81 5.88
C ALA A 66 -16.08 -16.55 6.62
N LYS A 67 -15.85 -17.06 7.84
CA LYS A 67 -16.84 -17.70 8.71
C LYS A 67 -17.04 -16.98 10.06
N LYS A 68 -17.19 -15.66 10.07
CA LYS A 68 -17.94 -15.02 11.17
C LYS A 68 -19.40 -14.86 10.73
N PRO A 69 -20.35 -15.65 11.27
CA PRO A 69 -21.76 -15.32 11.10
C PRO A 69 -21.96 -13.93 11.72
N LEU A 70 -22.65 -13.07 10.98
CA LEU A 70 -23.11 -11.79 11.50
C LEU A 70 -24.02 -12.11 12.70
N GLU A 71 -23.52 -11.94 13.92
CA GLU A 71 -24.39 -11.89 15.09
C GLU A 71 -25.38 -10.75 14.85
N ALA A 72 -26.65 -11.11 14.69
CA ALA A 72 -27.73 -10.15 14.51
C ALA A 72 -27.74 -9.18 15.71
N PRO A 73 -28.01 -7.88 15.49
CA PRO A 73 -28.11 -6.94 16.61
C PRO A 73 -29.18 -7.46 17.58
N GLU A 74 -28.78 -7.64 18.84
CA GLU A 74 -29.67 -7.96 19.95
C GLU A 74 -30.76 -6.87 20.04
N LYS A 75 -32.01 -7.32 20.17
CA LYS A 75 -33.23 -6.52 20.05
C LYS A 75 -33.30 -5.34 21.01
#